data_AF-A0A2D4M1J0-F1
#
_entry.id   AF-A0A2D4M1J0-F1
#
_cell.length_a   1.000
_cell.length_b   1.000
_cell.length_c   1.000
_cell.angle_alpha   90.00
_cell.angle_beta   90.00
_cell.angle_gamma   90.00
#
_symmetry.space_group_name_H-M   'P 1'
#
loop_
_entity.id
_entity.type
_entity.pdbx_description
1 polymer ?
#
loop_
_entity_poly.entity_id
_entity_poly.type
_entity_poly.pdbx_seq_one_letter_code
_entity_poly.pdbx_strand_id
1 'polypeptide(L)'
;IMEIETTWKYLYGTGCIAGIHIPSSKQKLSIYQALKKGLISPEVARSLLEAQAATGFIIDPMKNDRLTVDEAVRKGVVGPEMHDRLLSAERAVTGYRDPYSEQKISLFQAMKKDLIPSEEALRLLDAQLATGGIIDPYLGFHLPLEIAYQRGYFNRETFDRLSEPSEIRSYI
;
A
#
# COMPACT_ATOMS: atom_id res chain seq x y z
N ILE A 1 -10.85 -26.97 4.49
CA ILE A 1 -10.00 -26.38 5.55
C ILE A 1 -8.96 -25.55 4.81
N MET A 2 -9.06 -24.21 4.84
CA MET A 2 -8.04 -23.36 4.18
C MET A 2 -6.73 -23.50 4.96
N GLU A 3 -5.63 -23.78 4.26
CA GLU A 3 -4.30 -23.90 4.86
C GLU A 3 -3.90 -22.59 5.56
N ILE A 4 -3.22 -22.72 6.71
CA ILE A 4 -2.81 -21.60 7.56
C ILE A 4 -1.96 -20.60 6.77
N GLU A 5 -1.11 -21.07 5.86
CA GLU A 5 -0.28 -20.21 5.00
C GLU A 5 -1.09 -19.30 4.06
N THR A 6 -2.24 -19.78 3.57
CA THR A 6 -3.12 -18.97 2.71
C THR A 6 -3.81 -17.89 3.54
N THR A 7 -4.18 -18.17 4.78
CA THR A 7 -4.85 -17.22 5.67
C THR A 7 -3.92 -16.08 6.11
N TRP A 8 -2.64 -16.35 6.39
CA TRP A 8 -1.67 -15.29 6.72
C TRP A 8 -1.46 -14.30 5.56
N LYS A 9 -1.42 -14.79 4.32
CA LYS A 9 -1.31 -13.93 3.13
C LYS A 9 -2.51 -13.00 2.96
N TYR A 10 -3.72 -13.48 3.27
CA TYR A 10 -4.90 -12.61 3.20
C TYR A 10 -4.95 -11.61 4.37
N LEU A 11 -4.54 -12.02 5.57
CA LEU A 11 -4.58 -11.17 6.76
C LEU A 11 -3.50 -10.07 6.77
N TYR A 12 -2.32 -10.35 6.21
CA TYR A 12 -1.15 -9.47 6.34
C TYR A 12 -0.39 -9.21 5.03
N GLY A 13 -0.88 -9.76 3.92
CA GLY A 13 -0.19 -9.74 2.64
C GLY A 13 0.94 -10.75 2.50
N THR A 14 1.51 -10.84 1.30
CA THR A 14 2.71 -11.63 0.96
C THR A 14 4.02 -10.91 1.32
N GLY A 15 3.93 -9.68 1.84
CA GLY A 15 5.05 -8.82 2.21
C GLY A 15 5.18 -7.62 1.26
N CYS A 16 5.60 -6.48 1.79
CA CYS A 16 5.92 -5.26 1.03
C CYS A 16 7.39 -4.89 1.20
N ILE A 17 7.89 -3.95 0.39
CA ILE A 17 9.28 -3.48 0.48
C ILE A 17 9.46 -2.77 1.82
N ALA A 18 10.07 -3.45 2.80
CA ALA A 18 10.20 -2.96 4.18
C ALA A 18 11.28 -1.88 4.37
N GLY A 19 12.30 -1.84 3.50
CA GLY A 19 13.46 -0.98 3.68
C GLY A 19 14.58 -1.28 2.70
N ILE A 20 15.74 -0.67 2.93
CA ILE A 20 16.93 -0.80 2.08
C ILE A 20 18.02 -1.53 2.85
N HIS A 21 18.61 -2.53 2.19
CA HIS A 21 19.80 -3.20 2.69
C HIS A 21 21.04 -2.64 1.99
N ILE A 22 22.03 -2.20 2.76
CA ILE A 22 23.33 -1.77 2.23
C ILE A 22 24.30 -2.96 2.33
N PRO A 23 24.70 -3.59 1.21
CA PRO A 23 25.54 -4.79 1.25
C PRO A 23 26.93 -4.54 1.85
N SER A 24 27.51 -3.36 1.61
CA SER A 24 28.85 -3.00 2.07
C SER A 24 28.97 -2.86 3.60
N SER A 25 27.91 -2.45 4.27
CA SER A 25 27.87 -2.28 5.73
C SER A 25 27.02 -3.32 6.45
N LYS A 26 26.33 -4.20 5.71
CA LYS A 26 25.28 -5.12 6.19
C LYS A 26 24.18 -4.42 6.99
N GLN A 27 24.02 -3.10 6.84
CA GLN A 27 23.02 -2.32 7.55
C GLN A 27 21.65 -2.44 6.86
N LYS A 28 20.58 -2.54 7.65
CA LYS A 28 19.20 -2.35 7.20
C LYS A 28 18.76 -0.94 7.57
N LEU A 29 18.11 -0.25 6.66
CA LEU A 29 17.58 1.10 6.88
C LEU A 29 16.10 1.12 6.52
N SER A 30 15.30 1.92 7.24
CA SER A 30 13.97 2.26 6.75
C SER A 30 14.07 3.11 5.48
N ILE A 31 13.01 3.13 4.68
CA ILE A 31 12.94 3.95 3.46
C ILE A 31 13.21 5.42 3.79
N TYR A 32 12.65 5.93 4.89
CA TYR A 32 12.85 7.30 5.33
C TYR A 32 14.30 7.59 5.76
N GLN A 33 14.96 6.64 6.45
CA GLN A 33 16.37 6.78 6.80
C GLN A 33 17.27 6.79 5.55
N ALA A 34 16.95 5.97 4.56
CA ALA A 34 17.67 5.96 3.29
C ALA A 34 17.50 7.29 2.54
N LEU A 35 16.28 7.87 2.55
CA LEU A 35 16.02 9.20 2.03
C LEU A 35 16.86 10.27 2.74
N LYS A 36 16.90 10.27 4.07
CA LYS A 36 17.70 11.24 4.85
C LYS A 36 19.20 11.14 4.58
N LYS A 37 19.68 9.94 4.25
CA LYS A 37 21.09 9.70 3.86
C LYS A 37 21.36 9.96 2.38
N GLY A 38 20.35 10.33 1.59
CA GLY A 38 20.49 10.58 0.15
C GLY A 38 20.75 9.33 -0.68
N LEU A 39 20.43 8.14 -0.17
CA LEU A 39 20.66 6.86 -0.86
C LEU A 39 19.61 6.56 -1.94
N ILE A 40 18.44 7.18 -1.83
CA ILE A 40 17.35 7.09 -2.80
C ILE A 40 16.77 8.47 -3.06
N SER A 41 16.18 8.65 -4.25
CA SER A 41 15.51 9.90 -4.60
C SER A 41 14.25 10.11 -3.74
N PRO A 42 13.85 11.37 -3.48
CA PRO A 42 12.62 11.68 -2.76
C PRO A 42 11.37 11.07 -3.40
N GLU A 43 11.32 10.99 -4.72
CA GLU A 43 10.19 10.44 -5.47
C GLU A 43 10.03 8.93 -5.25
N VAL A 44 11.13 8.19 -5.29
CA VAL A 44 11.16 6.76 -5.01
C VAL A 44 10.80 6.50 -3.54
N ALA A 45 11.39 7.26 -2.61
CA ALA A 45 11.09 7.13 -1.19
C ALA A 45 9.61 7.31 -0.88
N ARG A 46 9.00 8.37 -1.45
CA ARG A 46 7.57 8.65 -1.31
C ARG A 46 6.74 7.50 -1.86
N SER A 47 7.04 7.05 -3.07
CA SER A 47 6.27 5.97 -3.73
C SER A 47 6.29 4.68 -2.93
N LEU A 48 7.45 4.31 -2.37
CA LEU A 48 7.57 3.10 -1.54
C LEU A 48 6.83 3.23 -0.21
N LEU A 49 6.90 4.40 0.45
CA LEU A 49 6.18 4.63 1.71
C LEU A 49 4.65 4.68 1.52
N GLU A 50 4.18 5.25 0.41
CA GLU A 50 2.76 5.23 0.05
C GLU A 50 2.28 3.80 -0.22
N ALA A 51 3.08 2.99 -0.92
CA ALA A 51 2.76 1.59 -1.13
C ALA A 51 2.70 0.81 0.20
N GLN A 52 3.60 1.09 1.15
CA GLN A 52 3.52 0.51 2.51
C GLN A 52 2.22 0.91 3.22
N ALA A 53 1.88 2.20 3.24
CA ALA A 53 0.65 2.70 3.86
C ALA A 53 -0.60 2.09 3.21
N ALA A 54 -0.64 2.01 1.88
CA ALA A 54 -1.77 1.46 1.13
C ALA A 54 -1.88 -0.08 1.19
N THR A 55 -0.88 -0.76 1.74
CA THR A 55 -0.88 -2.21 2.00
C THR A 55 -1.04 -2.54 3.49
N GLY A 56 -1.20 -1.52 4.33
CA GLY A 56 -1.72 -1.64 5.69
C GLY A 56 -0.84 -1.02 6.75
N PHE A 57 0.49 -1.02 6.57
CA PHE A 57 1.41 -0.63 7.63
C PHE A 57 2.68 -0.01 7.09
N ILE A 58 3.16 1.02 7.79
CA ILE A 58 4.55 1.46 7.68
C ILE A 58 5.44 0.49 8.46
N ILE A 59 6.51 0.03 7.82
CA ILE A 59 7.41 -0.96 8.43
C ILE A 59 8.67 -0.29 8.96
N ASP A 60 9.01 -0.58 10.22
CA ASP A 60 10.37 -0.35 10.74
C ASP A 60 11.18 -1.65 10.61
N PRO A 61 12.11 -1.75 9.64
CA PRO A 61 12.87 -2.98 9.40
C PRO A 61 13.89 -3.30 10.49
N MET A 62 14.19 -2.35 11.40
CA MET A 62 15.12 -2.56 12.51
C MET A 62 14.44 -3.26 13.69
N LYS A 63 13.20 -2.87 13.97
CA LYS A 63 12.39 -3.45 15.06
C LYS A 63 11.44 -4.54 14.58
N ASN A 64 11.27 -4.66 13.26
CA ASN A 64 10.24 -5.49 12.64
C ASN A 64 8.82 -5.11 13.10
N ASP A 65 8.64 -3.82 13.41
CA ASP A 65 7.36 -3.25 13.83
C ASP A 65 6.52 -2.90 12.59
N ARG A 66 5.22 -3.16 12.67
CA ARG A 66 4.21 -2.69 11.72
C ARG A 66 3.41 -1.58 12.41
N LEU A 67 3.39 -0.41 11.81
CA LEU A 67 2.87 0.81 12.42
C LEU A 67 1.81 1.44 11.52
N THR A 68 0.77 1.99 12.14
CA THR A 68 -0.10 2.97 11.45
C THR A 68 0.71 4.22 11.10
N VAL A 69 0.20 5.03 10.17
CA VAL A 69 0.89 6.27 9.75
C VAL A 69 1.13 7.20 10.94
N ASP A 70 0.13 7.37 11.81
CA ASP A 70 0.24 8.20 13.02
C ASP A 70 1.34 7.69 13.98
N GLU A 71 1.40 6.36 14.18
CA GLU A 71 2.44 5.76 15.02
C GLU A 71 3.82 5.88 14.41
N ALA A 72 3.94 5.74 13.09
CA ALA A 72 5.20 5.87 12.38
C ALA A 72 5.78 7.28 12.51
N VAL A 73 4.93 8.32 12.43
CA VAL A 73 5.34 9.72 12.67
C VAL A 73 5.71 9.93 14.14
N ARG A 74 4.88 9.45 15.07
CA ARG A 74 5.15 9.57 16.52
C ARG A 74 6.47 8.90 16.94
N LYS A 75 6.78 7.73 16.37
CA LYS A 75 8.02 6.99 16.63
C LYS A 75 9.21 7.49 15.81
N GLY A 76 9.02 8.47 14.92
CA GLY A 76 10.07 9.01 14.06
C GLY A 76 10.57 8.05 12.97
N VAL A 77 9.78 7.03 12.63
CA VAL A 77 10.07 6.12 11.51
C VAL A 77 9.87 6.85 10.18
N VAL A 78 8.91 7.79 10.15
CA VAL A 78 8.66 8.71 9.04
C VAL A 78 8.59 10.14 9.57
N GLY A 79 8.98 11.11 8.75
CA GLY A 79 8.89 12.53 9.09
C GLY A 79 7.46 13.09 9.01
N PRO A 80 7.15 14.13 9.82
CA PRO A 80 5.85 14.79 9.81
C PRO A 80 5.50 15.39 8.44
N GLU A 81 6.49 15.73 7.60
CA GLU A 81 6.29 16.25 6.25
C GLU A 81 5.61 15.27 5.29
N MET A 82 5.55 13.98 5.64
CA MET A 82 4.89 12.96 4.83
C MET A 82 3.53 12.54 5.40
N HIS A 83 3.14 13.05 6.58
CA HIS A 83 1.99 12.57 7.35
C HIS A 83 0.70 12.61 6.55
N ASP A 84 0.27 13.80 6.07
CA ASP A 84 -0.99 13.96 5.32
C ASP A 84 -1.07 13.05 4.09
N ARG A 85 0.06 12.90 3.41
CA ARG A 85 0.15 12.13 2.17
C ARG A 85 0.08 10.63 2.43
N LEU A 86 0.78 10.15 3.46
CA LEU A 86 0.70 8.75 3.86
C LEU A 86 -0.66 8.41 4.47
N LEU A 87 -1.25 9.33 5.23
CA LEU A 87 -2.61 9.18 5.75
C LEU A 87 -3.62 9.09 4.60
N SER A 88 -3.42 9.85 3.53
CA SER A 88 -4.20 9.70 2.30
C SER A 88 -4.08 8.31 1.71
N ALA A 89 -2.87 7.77 1.59
CA ALA A 89 -2.62 6.42 1.08
C ALA A 89 -3.16 5.32 2.01
N GLU A 90 -3.10 5.49 3.32
CA GLU A 90 -3.64 4.55 4.32
C GLU A 90 -5.17 4.39 4.19
N ARG A 91 -5.88 5.40 3.65
CA ARG A 91 -7.30 5.27 3.29
C ARG A 91 -7.59 4.22 2.22
N ALA A 92 -6.59 3.79 1.46
CA ALA A 92 -6.71 2.61 0.59
C ALA A 92 -7.01 1.32 1.38
N VAL A 93 -6.70 1.30 2.68
CA VAL A 93 -6.92 0.18 3.60
C VAL A 93 -8.08 0.47 4.55
N THR A 94 -8.14 1.69 5.11
CA THR A 94 -9.17 2.05 6.09
C THR A 94 -10.50 2.48 5.45
N GLY A 95 -10.49 2.72 4.14
CA GLY A 95 -11.63 3.10 3.31
C GLY A 95 -11.80 4.61 3.14
N TYR A 96 -12.46 4.99 2.04
CA TYR A 96 -12.81 6.37 1.74
C TYR A 96 -14.25 6.66 2.17
N ARG A 97 -14.52 7.86 2.66
CA ARG A 97 -15.90 8.29 2.96
C ARG A 97 -16.51 8.90 1.70
N ASP A 98 -17.60 8.32 1.23
CA ASP A 98 -18.37 8.85 0.12
C ASP A 98 -19.14 10.10 0.59
N PRO A 99 -18.92 11.29 0.01
CA PRO A 99 -19.61 12.51 0.43
C PRO A 99 -21.12 12.48 0.16
N TYR A 100 -21.60 11.62 -0.75
CA TYR A 100 -23.01 11.55 -1.12
C TYR A 100 -23.82 10.57 -0.26
N SER A 101 -23.22 9.45 0.13
CA SER A 101 -23.89 8.40 0.91
C SER A 101 -23.43 8.32 2.36
N GLU A 102 -22.35 9.03 2.70
CA GLU A 102 -21.58 8.92 3.95
C GLU A 102 -21.04 7.50 4.25
N GLN A 103 -21.18 6.57 3.31
CA GLN A 103 -20.72 5.21 3.47
C GLN A 103 -19.22 5.10 3.21
N LYS A 104 -18.62 4.09 3.83
CA LYS A 104 -17.25 3.70 3.55
C LYS A 104 -17.19 2.94 2.23
N ILE A 105 -16.33 3.37 1.32
CA ILE A 105 -16.13 2.75 0.01
C ILE A 105 -14.67 2.34 -0.19
N SER A 106 -14.43 1.40 -1.10
CA SER A 106 -13.08 0.92 -1.41
C SER A 106 -12.30 1.93 -2.25
N LEU A 107 -10.98 1.72 -2.34
CA LEU A 107 -10.09 2.50 -3.22
C LEU A 107 -10.59 2.54 -4.67
N PHE A 108 -11.00 1.39 -5.21
CA PHE A 108 -11.51 1.29 -6.57
C PHE A 108 -12.83 2.04 -6.76
N GLN A 109 -13.73 1.97 -5.78
CA GLN A 109 -14.99 2.71 -5.83
C GLN A 109 -14.75 4.22 -5.73
N ALA A 110 -13.81 4.66 -4.88
CA ALA A 110 -13.40 6.05 -4.79
C ALA A 110 -12.81 6.56 -6.12
N MET A 111 -12.00 5.73 -6.80
CA MET A 111 -11.50 6.01 -8.15
C MET A 111 -12.64 6.15 -9.17
N LYS A 112 -13.62 5.23 -9.17
CA LYS A 112 -14.77 5.29 -10.10
C LYS A 112 -15.71 6.47 -9.85
N LYS A 113 -15.66 7.05 -8.64
CA LYS A 113 -16.41 8.25 -8.25
C LYS A 113 -15.58 9.55 -8.34
N ASP A 114 -14.39 9.48 -8.93
CA ASP A 114 -13.47 10.62 -9.08
C ASP A 114 -13.11 11.32 -7.75
N LEU A 115 -13.18 10.60 -6.62
CA LEU A 115 -12.77 11.12 -5.31
C LEU A 115 -11.25 11.14 -5.14
N ILE A 116 -10.54 10.39 -5.99
CA ILE A 116 -9.08 10.26 -6.03
C ILE A 116 -8.66 10.24 -7.51
N PRO A 117 -7.55 10.89 -7.87
CA PRO A 117 -6.98 10.78 -9.21
C PRO A 117 -6.77 9.31 -9.62
N SER A 118 -7.19 8.98 -10.84
CA SER A 118 -7.10 7.60 -11.35
C SER A 118 -5.68 7.06 -11.35
N GLU A 119 -4.68 7.88 -11.67
CA GLU A 119 -3.27 7.47 -11.68
C GLU A 119 -2.79 7.03 -10.29
N GLU A 120 -3.10 7.80 -9.25
CA GLU A 120 -2.75 7.48 -7.87
C GLU A 120 -3.46 6.20 -7.43
N ALA A 121 -4.77 6.10 -7.68
CA ALA A 121 -5.55 4.93 -7.30
C ALA A 121 -5.05 3.64 -7.99
N LEU A 122 -4.72 3.69 -9.29
CA LEU A 122 -4.19 2.55 -10.02
C LEU A 122 -2.86 2.07 -9.44
N ARG A 123 -1.96 2.99 -9.09
CA ARG A 123 -0.67 2.66 -8.46
C ARG A 123 -0.85 1.99 -7.10
N LEU A 124 -1.79 2.47 -6.28
CA LEU A 124 -2.09 1.85 -4.99
C LEU A 124 -2.80 0.50 -5.14
N LEU A 125 -3.66 0.33 -6.15
CA LEU A 125 -4.30 -0.95 -6.48
C LEU A 125 -3.26 -1.98 -6.95
N ASP A 126 -2.29 -1.58 -7.76
CA ASP A 126 -1.18 -2.45 -8.19
C ASP A 126 -0.33 -2.90 -7.00
N ALA A 127 -0.04 -1.98 -6.06
CA ALA A 127 0.65 -2.33 -4.82
C ALA A 127 -0.12 -3.37 -4.00
N GLN A 128 -1.43 -3.21 -3.82
CA GLN A 128 -2.27 -4.19 -3.10
C GLN A 128 -2.29 -5.55 -3.80
N LEU A 129 -2.43 -5.58 -5.13
CA LEU A 129 -2.38 -6.82 -5.91
C LEU A 129 -1.04 -7.54 -5.75
N ALA A 130 0.07 -6.80 -5.84
CA ALA A 130 1.41 -7.35 -5.67
C ALA A 130 1.65 -7.94 -4.27
N THR A 131 0.95 -7.42 -3.25
CA THR A 131 1.11 -7.87 -1.85
C THR A 131 0.01 -8.82 -1.38
N GLY A 132 -0.84 -9.38 -2.24
CA GLY A 132 -1.76 -10.46 -1.84
C GLY A 132 -3.22 -10.30 -2.24
N GLY A 133 -3.60 -9.21 -2.92
CA GLY A 133 -4.94 -9.02 -3.46
C GLY A 133 -5.54 -7.66 -3.11
N ILE A 134 -6.80 -7.43 -3.46
CA ILE A 134 -7.45 -6.14 -3.18
C ILE A 134 -7.90 -6.08 -1.73
N ILE A 135 -7.68 -4.96 -1.04
CA ILE A 135 -8.02 -4.84 0.38
C ILE A 135 -9.51 -4.49 0.54
N ASP A 136 -10.16 -5.18 1.47
CA ASP A 136 -11.50 -4.83 1.94
C ASP A 136 -11.44 -3.65 2.94
N PRO A 137 -12.12 -2.52 2.69
CA PRO A 137 -12.04 -1.33 3.56
C PRO A 137 -12.77 -1.49 4.91
N TYR A 138 -13.65 -2.47 5.05
CA TYR A 138 -14.36 -2.75 6.31
C TYR A 138 -13.59 -3.70 7.20
N LEU A 139 -12.95 -4.69 6.57
CA LEU A 139 -12.26 -5.76 7.27
C LEU A 139 -10.77 -5.48 7.46
N GLY A 140 -10.15 -4.74 6.52
CA GLY A 140 -8.73 -4.40 6.56
C GLY A 140 -7.80 -5.53 6.11
N PHE A 141 -8.32 -6.55 5.42
CA PHE A 141 -7.53 -7.67 4.88
C PHE A 141 -7.72 -7.85 3.37
N HIS A 142 -6.74 -8.51 2.74
CA HIS A 142 -6.75 -8.82 1.32
C HIS A 142 -7.85 -9.83 0.98
N LEU A 143 -8.56 -9.56 -0.11
CA LEU A 143 -9.55 -10.42 -0.71
C LEU A 143 -8.96 -11.15 -1.92
N PRO A 144 -9.36 -12.42 -2.15
CA PRO A 144 -9.21 -13.06 -3.46
C PRO A 144 -9.85 -12.21 -4.57
N LEU A 145 -9.23 -12.22 -5.76
CA LEU A 145 -9.67 -11.44 -6.93
C LEU A 145 -11.14 -11.67 -7.27
N GLU A 146 -11.59 -12.92 -7.24
CA GLU A 146 -12.98 -13.29 -7.54
C GLU A 146 -13.96 -12.64 -6.57
N ILE A 147 -13.61 -12.55 -5.28
CA ILE A 147 -14.43 -11.90 -4.26
C ILE A 147 -14.39 -10.38 -4.44
N ALA A 148 -13.23 -9.81 -4.78
CA ALA A 148 -13.10 -8.39 -5.07
C ALA A 148 -13.97 -7.97 -6.27
N TYR A 149 -14.08 -8.81 -7.30
CA TYR A 149 -14.99 -8.59 -8.43
C TYR A 149 -16.46 -8.65 -8.01
N GLN A 150 -16.86 -9.66 -7.24
CA GLN A 150 -18.24 -9.81 -6.77
C GLN A 150 -18.71 -8.64 -5.90
N ARG A 151 -17.81 -8.09 -5.06
CA ARG A 151 -18.11 -6.93 -4.20
C ARG A 151 -18.00 -5.58 -4.93
N GLY A 152 -17.58 -5.58 -6.19
CA GLY A 152 -17.32 -4.35 -6.95
C GLY A 152 -16.17 -3.52 -6.38
N TYR A 153 -15.24 -4.16 -5.66
CA TYR A 153 -14.01 -3.51 -5.17
C TYR A 153 -12.89 -3.57 -6.20
N PHE A 154 -13.09 -4.27 -7.31
CA PHE A 154 -12.19 -4.31 -8.44
C PHE A 154 -12.93 -4.79 -9.69
N ASN A 155 -12.33 -4.66 -10.87
CA ASN A 155 -12.89 -5.23 -12.10
C ASN A 155 -11.80 -5.82 -13.02
N ARG A 156 -12.22 -6.71 -13.92
CA ARG A 156 -11.32 -7.41 -14.84
C ARG A 156 -10.60 -6.47 -15.80
N GLU A 157 -11.30 -5.45 -16.31
CA GLU A 157 -10.71 -4.42 -17.18
C GLU A 157 -9.51 -3.73 -16.53
N THR A 158 -9.61 -3.36 -15.25
CA THR A 158 -8.50 -2.72 -14.52
C THR A 158 -7.40 -3.72 -14.22
N PHE A 159 -7.73 -4.97 -13.92
CA PHE A 159 -6.74 -6.04 -13.79
C PHE A 159 -5.92 -6.21 -15.07
N ASP A 160 -6.57 -6.28 -16.23
CA ASP A 160 -5.90 -6.44 -17.52
C ASP A 160 -4.99 -5.24 -17.81
N ARG A 161 -5.44 -4.02 -17.55
CA ARG A 161 -4.63 -2.79 -17.67
C ARG A 161 -3.40 -2.77 -16.76
N LEU A 162 -3.50 -3.32 -15.55
CA LEU A 162 -2.38 -3.41 -14.60
C LEU A 162 -1.47 -4.63 -14.88
N SER A 163 -2.00 -5.64 -15.58
CA SER A 163 -1.26 -6.85 -15.96
C SER A 163 -0.44 -6.65 -17.23
N GLU A 164 -0.85 -5.72 -18.09
CA GLU A 164 -0.05 -5.31 -19.24
C GLU A 164 1.32 -4.78 -18.76
N PRO A 165 2.43 -5.32 -19.29
CA PRO A 165 3.76 -4.84 -18.95
C PRO A 165 3.92 -3.42 -19.51
N SER A 166 3.69 -2.42 -18.67
CA SER A 166 4.11 -1.05 -18.93
C SER A 166 5.59 -0.89 -18.55
N GLU A 167 6.31 0.02 -19.21
CA GLU A 167 7.75 0.28 -19.05
C GLU A 167 8.21 0.49 -17.59
N ILE A 168 7.29 0.75 -16.67
CA ILE A 168 7.52 0.99 -15.25
C ILE A 168 8.00 -0.27 -14.51
N ARG A 169 7.65 -1.48 -14.97
CA ARG A 169 8.19 -2.73 -14.39
C ARG A 169 9.66 -2.98 -14.74
N SER A 170 10.27 -2.21 -15.63
CA SER A 170 11.69 -2.37 -16.00
C SER A 170 12.68 -1.85 -14.96
N TYR A 171 12.20 -1.17 -13.90
CA TYR A 171 13.03 -0.58 -12.84
C TYR A 171 12.95 -1.31 -11.49
N ILE A 172 12.26 -2.46 -11.42
CA ILE A 172 12.25 -3.36 -10.26
C ILE A 172 13.01 -4.63 -10.64
#